data_AF-A0A2P7TPF3-F1
#
_entry.id   AF-A0A2P7TPF3-F1
#
_cell.length_a   1.000
_cell.length_b   1.000
_cell.length_c   1.000
_cell.angle_alpha   90.00
_cell.angle_beta   90.00
_cell.angle_gamma   90.00
#
_symmetry.space_group_name_H-M   'P 1'
#
loop_
_entity.id
_entity.type
_entity.pdbx_description
1 polymer ?
#
loop_
_entity_poly.entity_id
_entity_poly.type
_entity_poly.pdbx_seq_one_letter_code
_entity_poly.pdbx_strand_id
1 'polypeptide(L)'
;MKSLRILQLSVCFILFSSLAVQAQNTWIGGFPGHENDWNFAANWSLHHVPDEWDNVVIPNTATTTFHYPVITNNAGTVASIILGYNSYITVTQTGSLGIENKDQSNTNIPEPVIYANQIVYAGTIK
;
A
#
# COMPACT_ATOMS: atom_id res chain seq x y z
N MET A 1 19.82 -47.39 -8.52
CA MET A 1 18.87 -46.56 -9.29
C MET A 1 17.68 -46.02 -8.47
N LYS A 2 17.66 -46.13 -7.12
CA LYS A 2 16.60 -45.56 -6.26
C LYS A 2 16.97 -44.17 -5.71
N SER A 3 18.27 -43.91 -5.51
CA SER A 3 18.82 -42.63 -5.02
C SER A 3 18.70 -41.47 -6.02
N LEU A 4 18.67 -41.75 -7.33
CA LEU A 4 18.54 -40.72 -8.37
C LEU A 4 17.13 -40.12 -8.45
N ARG A 5 16.09 -40.89 -8.08
CA ARG A 5 14.70 -40.43 -8.03
C ARG A 5 14.39 -39.56 -6.81
N ILE A 6 15.13 -39.76 -5.71
CA ILE A 6 15.00 -38.94 -4.50
C ILE A 6 15.61 -37.55 -4.73
N LEU A 7 16.73 -37.47 -5.47
CA LEU A 7 17.35 -36.19 -5.83
C LEU A 7 16.42 -35.35 -6.74
N GLN A 8 15.70 -35.99 -7.66
CA GLN A 8 14.77 -35.34 -8.58
C GLN A 8 13.50 -34.82 -7.88
N LEU A 9 13.04 -35.49 -6.82
CA LEU A 9 11.90 -35.04 -6.00
C LEU A 9 12.27 -33.82 -5.13
N SER A 10 13.48 -33.79 -4.59
CA SER A 10 13.97 -32.68 -3.77
C SER A 10 14.18 -31.38 -4.57
N VAL A 11 14.54 -31.48 -5.86
CA VAL A 11 14.70 -30.30 -6.74
C VAL A 11 13.35 -29.65 -7.09
N CYS A 12 12.26 -30.42 -7.20
CA CYS A 12 10.92 -29.87 -7.44
C CYS A 12 10.33 -29.11 -6.23
N PHE A 13 10.72 -29.48 -5.00
CA PHE A 13 10.16 -28.85 -3.79
C PHE A 13 10.72 -27.44 -3.53
N ILE A 14 11.86 -27.09 -4.14
CA ILE A 14 12.51 -25.77 -4.00
C ILE A 14 11.96 -24.76 -5.03
N LEU A 15 11.18 -25.20 -6.03
CA LEU A 15 10.62 -24.32 -7.06
C LEU A 15 9.26 -23.69 -6.68
N PHE A 16 8.73 -24.00 -5.49
CA PHE A 16 7.46 -23.46 -4.99
C PHE A 16 7.63 -22.46 -3.84
N SER A 17 8.80 -21.83 -3.68
CA SER A 17 8.90 -20.61 -2.88
C SER A 17 8.17 -19.48 -3.61
N SER A 18 6.89 -19.30 -3.29
CA SER A 18 6.12 -18.13 -3.71
C SER A 18 6.80 -16.88 -3.16
N LEU A 19 7.46 -16.13 -4.03
CA LEU A 19 7.78 -14.74 -3.75
C LEU A 19 6.45 -13.99 -3.71
N ALA A 20 5.99 -13.63 -2.51
CA ALA A 20 4.89 -12.67 -2.38
C ALA A 20 5.42 -11.30 -2.82
N VAL A 21 5.24 -10.97 -4.10
CA VAL A 21 5.57 -9.64 -4.62
C VAL A 21 4.37 -8.74 -4.35
N GLN A 22 4.55 -7.74 -3.50
CA GLN A 22 3.56 -6.69 -3.29
C GLN A 22 3.63 -5.73 -4.48
N ALA A 23 2.48 -5.33 -5.03
CA ALA A 23 2.43 -4.45 -6.19
C ALA A 23 2.69 -3.00 -5.76
N GLN A 24 3.36 -2.20 -6.60
CA GLN A 24 3.54 -0.78 -6.31
C GLN A 24 2.43 0.02 -7.00
N ASN A 25 1.55 0.63 -6.21
CA ASN A 25 0.45 1.45 -6.72
C ASN A 25 0.71 2.93 -6.39
N THR A 26 0.89 3.75 -7.44
CA THR A 26 1.33 5.14 -7.29
C THR A 26 0.15 6.08 -7.49
N TRP A 27 0.02 7.04 -6.57
CA TRP A 27 -0.95 8.12 -6.71
C TRP A 27 -0.58 9.03 -7.88
N ILE A 28 -1.52 9.18 -8.82
CA ILE A 28 -1.43 10.13 -9.92
C ILE A 28 -2.34 11.34 -9.67
N GLY A 29 -3.53 11.12 -9.09
CA GLY A 29 -4.48 12.17 -8.73
C GLY A 29 -4.95 13.02 -9.92
N GLY A 30 -5.74 14.06 -9.63
CA GLY A 30 -6.12 15.08 -10.60
C GLY A 30 -7.18 14.64 -11.62
N PHE A 31 -7.86 13.51 -11.41
CA PHE A 31 -8.98 13.15 -12.27
C PHE A 31 -10.14 14.16 -12.11
N PRO A 32 -10.66 14.78 -13.20
CA PRO A 32 -11.69 15.80 -13.10
C PRO A 32 -12.94 15.35 -12.33
N GLY A 33 -13.34 16.13 -11.32
CA GLY A 33 -14.46 15.84 -10.42
C GLY A 33 -14.15 14.87 -9.28
N HIS A 34 -12.96 14.28 -9.26
CA HIS A 34 -12.48 13.33 -8.24
C HIS A 34 -11.00 13.57 -7.90
N GLU A 35 -10.51 14.81 -8.00
CA GLU A 35 -9.08 15.11 -8.12
C GLU A 35 -8.25 14.61 -6.94
N ASN A 36 -8.86 14.59 -5.75
CA ASN A 36 -8.24 14.21 -4.49
C ASN A 36 -8.81 12.88 -3.93
N ASP A 37 -9.73 12.22 -4.63
CA ASP A 37 -10.48 11.08 -4.10
C ASP A 37 -9.63 9.80 -4.06
N TRP A 38 -9.27 9.35 -2.85
CA TRP A 38 -8.53 8.10 -2.63
C TRP A 38 -9.24 6.89 -3.24
N ASN A 39 -10.57 6.83 -3.16
CA ASN A 39 -11.33 5.66 -3.59
C ASN A 39 -11.67 5.69 -5.08
N PHE A 40 -11.12 6.64 -5.82
CA PHE A 40 -11.30 6.70 -7.26
C PHE A 40 -10.16 5.99 -7.98
N ALA A 41 -10.46 4.83 -8.57
CA ALA A 41 -9.48 3.95 -9.21
C ALA A 41 -8.61 4.66 -10.26
N ALA A 42 -9.14 5.65 -11.00
CA ALA A 42 -8.36 6.35 -12.02
C ALA A 42 -7.35 7.37 -11.45
N ASN A 43 -7.34 7.60 -10.13
CA ASN A 43 -6.27 8.36 -9.47
C ASN A 43 -5.05 7.50 -9.13
N TRP A 44 -5.05 6.22 -9.52
CA TRP A 44 -4.00 5.25 -9.21
C TRP A 44 -3.37 4.68 -10.48
N SER A 45 -2.06 4.49 -10.46
CA SER A 45 -1.30 4.01 -11.63
C SER A 45 -1.74 2.62 -12.11
N LEU A 46 -2.20 1.78 -11.19
CA LEU A 46 -2.69 0.42 -11.51
C LEU A 46 -4.19 0.37 -11.85
N HIS A 47 -4.90 1.51 -11.83
CA HIS A 47 -6.32 1.61 -12.12
C HIS A 47 -7.22 0.79 -11.17
N HIS A 48 -6.80 0.65 -9.90
CA HIS A 48 -7.63 0.17 -8.80
C HIS A 48 -7.25 0.91 -7.52
N VAL A 49 -8.19 0.92 -6.56
CA VAL A 49 -7.95 1.44 -5.22
C VAL A 49 -6.98 0.48 -4.50
N PRO A 50 -5.92 0.98 -3.85
CA PRO A 50 -4.97 0.13 -3.15
C PRO A 50 -5.60 -0.72 -2.06
N ASP A 51 -5.11 -1.95 -1.91
CA ASP A 51 -5.50 -2.90 -0.85
C ASP A 51 -4.28 -3.43 -0.09
N GLU A 52 -4.47 -4.46 0.74
CA GLU A 52 -3.43 -5.00 1.61
C GLU A 52 -2.25 -5.63 0.85
N TRP A 53 -2.36 -5.80 -0.47
CA TRP A 53 -1.29 -6.32 -1.33
C TRP A 53 -0.47 -5.22 -2.01
N ASP A 54 -0.86 -3.95 -1.83
CA ASP A 54 -0.25 -2.79 -2.47
C ASP A 54 0.69 -1.99 -1.57
N ASN A 55 1.88 -1.73 -2.09
CA ASN A 55 2.76 -0.68 -1.62
C ASN A 55 2.36 0.64 -2.28
N VAL A 56 1.80 1.55 -1.49
CA VAL A 56 1.34 2.85 -1.97
C VAL A 56 2.49 3.83 -2.05
N VAL A 57 2.59 4.57 -3.17
CA VAL A 57 3.52 5.68 -3.33
C VAL A 57 2.74 6.98 -3.55
N ILE A 58 2.93 7.96 -2.67
CA ILE A 58 2.40 9.32 -2.85
C ILE A 58 3.56 10.27 -3.21
N PRO A 59 3.74 10.61 -4.50
CA PRO A 59 4.80 11.52 -4.91
C PRO A 59 4.50 12.95 -4.47
N ASN A 60 5.50 13.83 -4.60
CA ASN A 60 5.26 15.26 -4.52
C ASN A 60 4.52 15.71 -5.80
N THR A 61 3.27 16.16 -5.66
CA THR A 61 2.42 16.59 -6.78
C THR A 61 2.44 18.10 -7.00
N ALA A 62 3.26 18.86 -6.27
CA ALA A 62 3.30 20.33 -6.32
C ALA A 62 3.76 20.93 -7.66
N THR A 63 4.16 20.09 -8.63
CA THR A 63 4.52 20.51 -9.99
C THR A 63 3.76 19.75 -11.07
N THR A 64 2.86 18.83 -10.70
CA THR A 64 2.09 18.00 -11.63
C THR A 64 0.60 18.30 -11.50
N THR A 65 -0.10 17.57 -10.64
CA THR A 65 -1.55 17.69 -10.48
C THR A 65 -1.94 18.69 -9.39
N PHE A 66 -1.05 19.05 -8.46
CA PHE A 66 -1.37 19.86 -7.28
C PHE A 66 -2.43 19.23 -6.35
N HIS A 67 -2.75 17.95 -6.55
CA HIS A 67 -3.76 17.23 -5.79
C HIS A 67 -3.13 16.08 -5.00
N TYR A 68 -3.19 16.18 -3.67
CA TYR A 68 -2.83 15.10 -2.75
C TYR A 68 -4.07 14.30 -2.34
N PRO A 69 -3.93 13.03 -1.93
CA PRO A 69 -5.08 12.22 -1.57
C PRO A 69 -5.82 12.74 -0.33
N VAL A 70 -7.16 12.66 -0.38
CA VAL A 70 -8.07 12.93 0.72
C VAL A 70 -8.94 11.69 0.95
N ILE A 71 -8.94 11.22 2.18
CA ILE A 71 -9.70 10.05 2.63
C ILE A 71 -10.90 10.53 3.46
N THR A 72 -12.09 10.44 2.88
CA THR A 72 -13.36 10.89 3.47
C THR A 72 -14.15 9.77 4.16
N ASN A 73 -13.86 8.52 3.85
CA ASN A 73 -14.48 7.30 4.36
C ASN A 73 -13.40 6.22 4.58
N ASN A 74 -13.81 4.97 4.81
CA ASN A 74 -12.86 3.88 5.00
C ASN A 74 -12.13 3.54 3.69
N ALA A 75 -10.80 3.75 3.67
CA ALA A 75 -9.90 3.45 2.56
C ALA A 75 -9.34 2.02 2.59
N GLY A 76 -9.70 1.20 3.59
CA GLY A 76 -9.15 -0.14 3.78
C GLY A 76 -7.75 -0.13 4.41
N THR A 77 -7.04 -1.23 4.21
CA THR A 77 -5.66 -1.42 4.68
C THR A 77 -4.74 -1.54 3.47
N VAL A 78 -3.54 -0.95 3.55
CA VAL A 78 -2.49 -1.10 2.54
C VAL A 78 -1.25 -1.75 3.14
N ALA A 79 -0.43 -2.39 2.31
CA ALA A 79 0.79 -3.05 2.79
C ALA A 79 1.81 -2.05 3.36
N SER A 80 2.00 -0.92 2.68
CA SER A 80 2.90 0.14 3.09
C SER A 80 2.58 1.44 2.37
N ILE A 81 3.10 2.55 2.89
CA ILE A 81 3.00 3.87 2.25
C ILE A 81 4.38 4.50 2.21
N ILE A 82 4.78 4.95 1.01
CA ILE A 82 5.97 5.74 0.76
C ILE A 82 5.52 7.14 0.38
N LEU A 83 5.87 8.12 1.23
CA LEU A 83 5.60 9.53 0.97
C LEU A 83 6.86 10.20 0.41
N GLY A 84 6.73 10.79 -0.79
CA GLY A 84 7.74 11.69 -1.35
C GLY A 84 7.96 12.94 -0.49
N TYR A 85 9.07 13.65 -0.73
CA TYR A 85 9.38 14.87 0.00
C TYR A 85 8.27 15.92 -0.14
N ASN A 86 7.80 16.47 1.00
CA ASN A 86 6.66 17.40 1.09
C ASN A 86 5.32 16.85 0.54
N SER A 87 5.17 15.53 0.37
CA SER A 87 3.86 14.93 0.13
C SER A 87 3.15 14.62 1.43
N TYR A 88 1.82 14.48 1.36
CA TYR A 88 0.98 14.16 2.49
C TYR A 88 -0.30 13.46 2.04
N ILE A 89 -0.97 12.83 3.00
CA ILE A 89 -2.34 12.32 2.87
C ILE A 89 -3.19 13.02 3.91
N THR A 90 -4.39 13.47 3.53
CA THR A 90 -5.37 14.01 4.49
C THR A 90 -6.40 12.94 4.82
N VAL A 91 -6.48 12.53 6.09
CA VAL A 91 -7.55 11.66 6.58
C VAL A 91 -8.54 12.51 7.37
N THR A 92 -9.76 12.62 6.87
CA THR A 92 -10.82 13.41 7.51
C THR A 92 -11.34 12.73 8.78
N GLN A 93 -12.25 13.40 9.50
CA GLN A 93 -12.87 12.85 10.71
C GLN A 93 -13.67 11.57 10.46
N THR A 94 -14.26 11.42 9.27
CA THR A 94 -15.02 10.24 8.85
C THR A 94 -14.17 9.23 8.07
N GLY A 95 -12.93 9.59 7.76
CA GLY A 95 -11.98 8.75 7.03
C GLY A 95 -11.18 7.82 7.94
N SER A 96 -10.75 6.70 7.39
CA SER A 96 -9.80 5.79 8.05
C SER A 96 -8.88 5.14 7.03
N LEU A 97 -7.60 5.01 7.37
CA LEU A 97 -6.60 4.29 6.58
C LEU A 97 -5.81 3.35 7.47
N GLY A 98 -5.80 2.07 7.13
CA GLY A 98 -4.94 1.07 7.77
C GLY A 98 -3.64 0.89 7.01
N ILE A 99 -2.55 0.68 7.74
CA ILE A 99 -1.26 0.26 7.18
C ILE A 99 -0.85 -1.03 7.89
N GLU A 100 -0.50 -2.07 7.14
CA GLU A 100 -0.02 -3.32 7.73
C GLU A 100 1.19 -3.08 8.66
N ASN A 101 1.09 -3.56 9.90
CA ASN A 101 2.19 -3.48 10.85
C ASN A 101 3.11 -4.69 10.71
N LYS A 102 4.25 -4.53 10.03
CA LYS A 102 5.22 -5.62 9.83
C LYS A 102 6.18 -5.82 11.01
N ASP A 103 6.19 -4.94 12.01
CA ASP A 103 7.18 -4.93 13.09
C ASP A 103 6.84 -5.83 14.29
N GLN A 104 5.64 -6.44 14.33
CA GLN A 104 5.25 -7.32 15.44
C GLN A 104 5.63 -8.79 15.17
N SER A 105 6.92 -9.09 15.16
CA SER A 105 7.44 -10.46 14.99
C SER A 105 7.23 -11.41 16.18
N ASN A 106 6.44 -11.06 17.21
CA ASN A 106 6.38 -11.88 18.43
C ASN A 106 5.01 -12.08 19.11
N THR A 107 3.86 -11.80 18.47
CA THR A 107 2.54 -12.31 18.93
C THR A 107 1.52 -12.29 17.79
N ASN A 108 0.72 -13.35 17.69
CA ASN A 108 -0.45 -13.58 16.83
C ASN A 108 -1.07 -12.36 16.11
N ILE A 109 -1.17 -12.46 14.78
CA ILE A 109 -1.86 -11.60 13.80
C ILE A 109 -1.35 -10.15 13.75
N PRO A 110 -0.75 -9.70 12.62
CA PRO A 110 -0.37 -8.31 12.45
C PRO A 110 -1.64 -7.44 12.35
N GLU A 111 -1.92 -6.67 13.41
CA GLU A 111 -2.98 -5.66 13.38
C GLU A 111 -2.50 -4.40 12.66
N PRO A 112 -3.29 -3.82 11.74
CA PRO A 112 -2.90 -2.61 11.02
C PRO A 112 -2.84 -1.39 11.94
N VAL A 113 -1.90 -0.48 11.66
CA VAL A 113 -1.88 0.86 12.26
C VAL A 113 -2.94 1.72 11.56
N ILE A 114 -3.91 2.22 12.31
CA ILE A 114 -5.02 3.03 11.77
C ILE A 114 -4.76 4.52 11.97
N TYR A 115 -4.81 5.28 10.88
CA TYR A 115 -4.82 6.75 10.87
C TYR A 115 -6.25 7.25 10.63
N ALA A 116 -6.73 8.12 11.52
CA ALA A 116 -8.01 8.82 11.39
C ALA A 116 -7.87 10.27 11.83
N ASN A 117 -8.64 11.18 11.21
CA ASN A 117 -8.70 12.60 11.57
C ASN A 117 -7.33 13.30 11.70
N GLN A 118 -6.42 13.04 10.77
CA GLN A 118 -5.06 13.59 10.81
C GLN A 118 -4.44 13.73 9.42
N ILE A 119 -3.40 14.53 9.34
CA ILE A 119 -2.54 14.62 8.16
C ILE A 119 -1.33 13.71 8.38
N VAL A 120 -1.08 12.80 7.43
CA VAL A 120 0.05 11.87 7.47
C VAL A 120 1.20 12.45 6.64
N TYR A 121 2.36 12.61 7.26
CA TYR A 121 3.60 13.09 6.63
C TYR A 121 4.68 12.01 6.62
N ALA A 122 5.72 12.18 5.79
CA ALA A 122 6.78 11.19 5.60
C ALA A 122 7.52 10.74 6.89
N GLY A 123 7.53 11.55 7.95
CA GLY A 123 8.14 11.20 9.24
C GLY A 123 7.17 10.64 10.30
N THR A 124 5.87 10.54 9.99
CA THR A 124 4.83 10.04 10.91
C THR A 124 4.67 8.52 10.80
N ILE A 125 5.09 7.93 9.69
CA ILE A 125 5.02 6.49 9.41
C ILE A 125 6.25 5.84 10.04
N LYS A 126 6.05 5.02 11.08
CA LYS A 126 7.09 4.22 11.72
C LYS A 126 7.21 2.87 11.05
#